data_AF-V2YD52-F1
#
_entry.id   AF-V2YD52-F1
#
_cell.length_a   1.000
_cell.length_b   1.000
_cell.length_c   1.000
_cell.angle_alpha   90.00
_cell.angle_beta   90.00
_cell.angle_gamma   90.00
#
_symmetry.space_group_name_H-M   'P 1'
#
loop_
_entity.id
_entity.type
_entity.pdbx_description
1 polymer ?
#
loop_
_entity_poly.entity_id
_entity_poly.type
_entity_poly.pdbx_seq_one_letter_code
_entity_poly.pdbx_strand_id
1 'polypeptide(L)'
;MKKGTVYFFTGLSGAGKTTIGGELYRRMKSRRNDVVLLDGDQLRRLSFHKKSGYTTEERRRGAYYNFEMCKMLADQGIDVVLCSISMYNDCRAWAREHIEDYREIYVKASRETLYRRDQKGLYTSGTKNVVGVDILCEEPEHPDVVIENDGQEPPEKIVDRLEEIFGLCGGGTA
;
A
#
# COMPACT_ATOMS: atom_id res chain seq x y z
N MET A 1 -20.36 -14.59 -7.61
CA MET A 1 -18.98 -14.57 -8.14
C MET A 1 -18.05 -14.40 -6.96
N LYS A 2 -16.89 -15.09 -6.91
CA LYS A 2 -15.91 -14.87 -5.83
C LYS A 2 -15.36 -13.45 -5.95
N LYS A 3 -15.33 -12.69 -4.85
CA LYS A 3 -14.71 -11.36 -4.83
C LYS A 3 -13.18 -11.47 -4.79
N GLY A 4 -12.51 -10.43 -5.28
CA GLY A 4 -11.06 -10.30 -5.21
C GLY A 4 -10.64 -9.76 -3.85
N THR A 5 -9.37 -9.97 -3.49
CA THR A 5 -8.78 -9.45 -2.25
C THR A 5 -7.99 -8.17 -2.51
N VAL A 6 -8.10 -7.21 -1.60
CA VAL A 6 -7.32 -5.97 -1.59
C VAL A 6 -6.17 -6.12 -0.60
N TYR A 7 -4.95 -6.14 -1.12
CA TYR A 7 -3.70 -6.12 -0.34
C TYR A 7 -3.19 -4.69 -0.28
N PHE A 8 -3.45 -4.02 0.83
CA PHE A 8 -3.07 -2.64 1.03
C PHE A 8 -1.74 -2.54 1.78
N PHE A 9 -0.69 -2.15 1.05
CA PHE A 9 0.63 -1.84 1.61
C PHE A 9 0.69 -0.37 1.99
N THR A 10 0.80 -0.11 3.29
CA THR A 10 0.91 1.22 3.90
C THR A 10 2.24 1.42 4.63
N GLY A 11 2.59 2.66 4.94
CA GLY A 11 3.87 3.05 5.53
C GLY A 11 4.48 4.29 4.91
N LEU A 12 5.53 4.83 5.54
CA LEU A 12 6.17 6.08 5.14
C LEU A 12 6.88 6.00 3.78
N SER A 13 7.15 7.14 3.16
CA SER A 13 7.89 7.20 1.90
C SER A 13 9.27 6.55 2.06
N GLY A 14 9.70 5.69 1.14
CA GLY A 14 10.97 4.96 1.29
C GLY A 14 10.94 3.73 2.22
N ALA A 15 9.80 3.42 2.85
CA ALA A 15 9.65 2.23 3.68
C ALA A 15 9.71 0.90 2.89
N GLY A 16 9.58 0.94 1.55
CA GLY A 16 9.68 -0.25 0.69
C GLY A 16 8.35 -0.85 0.22
N LYS A 17 7.22 -0.16 0.43
CA LYS A 17 5.87 -0.57 -0.02
C LYS A 17 5.84 -1.06 -1.47
N THR A 18 6.23 -0.22 -2.43
CA THR A 18 6.18 -0.53 -3.87
C THR A 18 7.13 -1.67 -4.24
N THR A 19 8.24 -1.85 -3.51
CA THR A 19 9.17 -2.99 -3.71
C THR A 19 8.51 -4.30 -3.29
N ILE A 20 8.00 -4.38 -2.06
CA ILE A 20 7.40 -5.60 -1.50
C ILE A 20 6.06 -5.90 -2.19
N GLY A 21 5.17 -4.91 -2.28
CA GLY A 21 3.88 -5.07 -2.96
C GLY A 21 4.05 -5.34 -4.45
N GLY A 22 5.04 -4.76 -5.12
CA GLY A 22 5.35 -5.04 -6.52
C GLY A 22 5.85 -6.47 -6.75
N GLU A 23 6.66 -7.02 -5.84
CA GLU A 23 7.05 -8.44 -5.85
C GLU A 23 5.85 -9.35 -5.65
N LEU A 24 5.01 -9.10 -4.63
CA LEU A 24 3.78 -9.86 -4.40
C LEU A 24 2.87 -9.83 -5.64
N TYR A 25 2.66 -8.64 -6.22
CA TYR A 25 1.89 -8.48 -7.45
C TYR A 25 2.45 -9.34 -8.59
N ARG A 26 3.78 -9.31 -8.83
CA ARG A 26 4.40 -10.09 -9.91
C ARG A 26 4.16 -11.59 -9.74
N ARG A 27 4.31 -12.12 -8.53
CA ARG A 27 4.07 -13.54 -8.23
C ARG A 27 2.60 -13.94 -8.37
N MET A 28 1.68 -13.08 -7.93
CA MET A 28 0.26 -13.32 -8.12
C MET A 28 -0.11 -13.28 -9.60
N LYS A 29 0.40 -12.29 -10.34
CA LYS A 29 0.12 -12.09 -11.77
C LYS A 29 0.66 -13.23 -12.64
N SER A 30 1.76 -13.87 -12.25
CA SER A 30 2.27 -15.06 -12.96
C SER A 30 1.41 -16.31 -12.78
N ARG A 31 0.53 -16.34 -11.78
CA ARG A 31 -0.38 -17.47 -11.50
C ARG A 31 -1.81 -17.21 -11.97
N ARG A 32 -2.23 -15.94 -12.09
CA ARG A 32 -3.58 -15.57 -12.54
C ARG A 32 -3.62 -14.19 -13.20
N ASN A 33 -4.54 -14.02 -14.13
CA ASN A 33 -4.66 -12.78 -14.91
C ASN A 33 -5.40 -11.66 -14.16
N ASP A 34 -6.26 -11.97 -13.20
CA ASP A 34 -7.16 -10.99 -12.56
C ASP A 34 -6.52 -10.32 -11.34
N VAL A 35 -5.33 -9.75 -11.54
CA VAL A 35 -4.59 -8.99 -10.53
C VAL A 35 -4.12 -7.67 -11.12
N VAL A 36 -4.25 -6.58 -10.35
CA VAL A 36 -3.77 -5.24 -10.70
C VAL A 36 -2.91 -4.65 -9.58
N LEU A 37 -1.95 -3.81 -9.96
CA LEU A 37 -1.12 -3.02 -9.06
C LEU A 37 -1.50 -1.56 -9.16
N LEU A 38 -1.84 -0.95 -8.02
CA LEU A 38 -2.14 0.45 -7.90
C LEU A 38 -1.07 1.13 -7.04
N ASP A 39 -0.34 2.08 -7.63
CA ASP A 39 0.67 2.86 -6.92
C ASP A 39 0.16 4.29 -6.63
N GLY A 40 0.23 4.71 -5.38
CA GLY A 40 -0.31 6.00 -4.92
C GLY A 40 0.35 7.22 -5.58
N ASP A 41 1.59 7.12 -6.06
CA ASP A 41 2.20 8.20 -6.85
C ASP A 41 1.64 8.26 -8.27
N GLN A 42 1.38 7.10 -8.89
CA GLN A 42 0.75 7.03 -10.21
C GLN A 42 -0.71 7.48 -10.15
N LEU A 43 -1.47 7.02 -9.16
CA LEU A 43 -2.85 7.42 -8.96
C LEU A 43 -2.95 8.94 -8.76
N ARG A 44 -2.09 9.52 -7.93
CA ARG A 44 -2.03 10.98 -7.73
C ARG A 44 -1.74 11.75 -9.03
N ARG A 45 -0.91 11.19 -9.93
CA ARG A 45 -0.66 11.76 -11.27
C ARG A 45 -1.83 11.61 -12.22
N LEU A 46 -2.78 10.73 -11.97
CA LEU A 46 -3.99 10.57 -12.79
C LEU A 46 -5.18 11.34 -12.23
N SER A 47 -5.19 11.61 -10.92
CA SER A 47 -6.26 12.35 -10.25
C SER A 47 -6.42 13.77 -10.80
N PHE A 48 -7.67 14.23 -10.88
CA PHE A 48 -8.02 15.62 -11.25
C PHE A 48 -7.48 16.67 -10.25
N HIS A 49 -6.97 16.24 -9.09
CA HIS A 49 -6.35 17.07 -8.04
C HIS A 49 -4.91 17.55 -8.36
N LYS A 50 -4.47 17.47 -9.62
CA LYS A 50 -3.11 17.79 -10.09
C LYS A 50 -2.57 19.18 -9.70
N LYS A 51 -3.43 20.15 -9.37
CA LYS A 51 -3.01 21.56 -9.19
C LYS A 51 -2.82 22.00 -7.74
N SER A 52 -3.23 21.21 -6.74
CA SER A 52 -3.21 21.66 -5.34
C SER A 52 -2.86 20.60 -4.28
N GLY A 53 -2.76 19.30 -4.64
CA GLY A 53 -2.72 18.11 -3.77
C GLY A 53 -1.60 17.97 -2.71
N TYR A 54 -1.42 18.99 -1.88
CA TYR A 54 -0.46 19.02 -0.78
C TYR A 54 -1.13 19.16 0.58
N THR A 55 -2.41 19.53 0.65
CA THR A 55 -3.12 19.60 1.94
C THR A 55 -3.44 18.21 2.47
N THR A 56 -3.52 18.09 3.79
CA THR A 56 -3.91 16.84 4.46
C THR A 56 -5.30 16.37 4.02
N GLU A 57 -6.25 17.30 3.84
CA GLU A 57 -7.63 17.00 3.43
C GLU A 57 -7.70 16.42 2.00
N GLU A 58 -6.98 17.01 1.04
CA GLU A 58 -6.96 16.49 -0.33
C GLU A 58 -6.30 15.10 -0.41
N ARG A 59 -5.24 14.88 0.38
CA ARG A 59 -4.59 13.57 0.49
C ARG A 59 -5.54 12.53 1.10
N ARG A 60 -6.31 12.91 2.13
CA ARG A 60 -7.34 12.07 2.75
C ARG A 60 -8.45 11.73 1.77
N ARG A 61 -8.97 12.71 1.03
CA ARG A 61 -9.96 12.48 -0.04
C ARG A 61 -9.42 11.57 -1.15
N GLY A 62 -8.16 11.77 -1.55
CA GLY A 62 -7.49 10.88 -2.50
C GLY A 62 -7.34 9.45 -1.98
N ALA A 63 -7.08 9.28 -0.67
CA ALA A 63 -7.04 7.96 -0.05
C ALA A 63 -8.41 7.27 -0.08
N TYR A 64 -9.49 7.98 0.24
CA TYR A 64 -10.86 7.46 0.09
C TYR A 64 -11.15 7.00 -1.33
N TYR A 65 -10.88 7.84 -2.33
CA TYR A 65 -11.11 7.51 -3.74
C TYR A 65 -10.33 6.27 -4.17
N ASN A 66 -9.09 6.12 -3.70
CA ASN A 66 -8.29 4.93 -3.99
C ASN A 66 -8.94 3.67 -3.40
N PHE A 67 -9.49 3.73 -2.17
CA PHE A 67 -10.19 2.58 -1.57
C PHE A 67 -11.52 2.27 -2.25
N GLU A 68 -12.29 3.28 -2.67
CA GLU A 68 -13.52 3.08 -3.46
C GLU A 68 -13.22 2.36 -4.79
N MET A 69 -12.15 2.77 -5.47
CA MET A 69 -11.68 2.09 -6.68
C MET A 69 -11.22 0.65 -6.40
N CYS A 70 -10.49 0.42 -5.29
CA CYS A 70 -10.10 -0.94 -4.88
C CYS A 70 -11.32 -1.82 -4.64
N LYS A 71 -12.34 -1.30 -3.94
CA LYS A 71 -13.61 -1.98 -3.70
C LYS A 71 -14.31 -2.35 -5.00
N MET A 72 -14.42 -1.39 -5.93
CA MET A 72 -15.06 -1.62 -7.24
C MET A 72 -14.40 -2.75 -8.04
N LEU A 73 -13.07 -2.82 -8.00
CA LEU A 73 -12.30 -3.88 -8.67
C LEU A 73 -12.46 -5.23 -7.94
N ALA A 74 -12.36 -5.24 -6.62
CA ALA A 74 -12.54 -6.43 -5.79
C ALA A 74 -13.95 -7.03 -5.92
N ASP A 75 -14.99 -6.21 -5.97
CA ASP A 75 -16.37 -6.67 -6.19
C ASP A 75 -16.55 -7.38 -7.55
N GLN A 76 -15.66 -7.10 -8.52
CA GLN A 76 -15.61 -7.75 -9.83
C GLN A 76 -14.67 -8.97 -9.88
N GLY A 77 -14.16 -9.43 -8.73
CA GLY A 77 -13.28 -10.60 -8.66
C GLY A 77 -11.80 -10.29 -8.94
N ILE A 78 -11.43 -9.02 -9.08
CA ILE A 78 -10.05 -8.60 -9.36
C ILE A 78 -9.31 -8.36 -8.06
N ASP A 79 -8.17 -9.02 -7.88
CA ASP A 79 -7.30 -8.74 -6.75
C ASP A 79 -6.48 -7.48 -6.97
N VAL A 80 -6.37 -6.68 -5.91
CA VAL A 80 -5.75 -5.37 -5.98
C VAL A 80 -4.59 -5.32 -5.01
N VAL A 81 -3.40 -5.03 -5.51
CA VAL A 81 -2.26 -4.65 -4.68
C VAL A 81 -2.18 -3.13 -4.68
N LEU A 82 -2.52 -2.48 -3.57
CA LEU A 82 -2.44 -1.03 -3.41
C LEU A 82 -1.20 -0.65 -2.60
N CYS A 83 -0.26 0.08 -3.21
CA CYS A 83 0.91 0.63 -2.55
C CYS A 83 0.73 2.14 -2.38
N SER A 84 0.36 2.60 -1.18
CA SER A 84 0.17 4.04 -0.90
C SER A 84 0.52 4.37 0.54
N ILE A 85 0.76 5.65 0.85
CA ILE A 85 0.89 6.07 2.25
C ILE A 85 -0.49 5.92 2.91
N SER A 86 -1.49 6.71 2.52
CA SER A 86 -2.90 6.58 2.95
C SER A 86 -3.12 6.22 4.44
N MET A 87 -2.27 6.73 5.34
CA MET A 87 -2.33 6.48 6.78
C MET A 87 -3.32 7.44 7.46
N TYR A 88 -4.59 7.30 7.07
CA TYR A 88 -5.74 7.98 7.68
C TYR A 88 -6.67 6.91 8.26
N ASN A 89 -6.93 6.96 9.56
CA ASN A 89 -7.67 5.97 10.33
C ASN A 89 -9.08 5.77 9.79
N ASP A 90 -9.74 6.87 9.44
CA ASP A 90 -11.10 6.85 8.90
C ASP A 90 -11.18 6.22 7.49
N CYS A 91 -10.19 6.50 6.63
CA CYS A 91 -10.12 5.86 5.31
C CYS A 91 -9.91 4.34 5.44
N ARG A 92 -9.01 3.92 6.34
CA ARG A 92 -8.72 2.50 6.57
C ARG A 92 -9.89 1.78 7.28
N ALA A 93 -10.55 2.45 8.22
CA ALA A 93 -11.76 1.95 8.87
C ALA A 93 -12.87 1.74 7.83
N TRP A 94 -13.09 2.72 6.95
CA TRP A 94 -14.04 2.59 5.84
C TRP A 94 -13.69 1.41 4.93
N ALA A 95 -12.42 1.27 4.54
CA ALA A 95 -11.97 0.17 3.70
C ALA A 95 -12.24 -1.20 4.35
N ARG A 96 -11.92 -1.34 5.64
CA ARG A 96 -12.16 -2.56 6.41
C ARG A 96 -13.65 -2.90 6.56
N GLU A 97 -14.51 -1.89 6.64
CA GLU A 97 -15.96 -2.06 6.73
C GLU A 97 -16.62 -2.40 5.38
N HIS A 98 -16.09 -1.87 4.26
CA HIS A 98 -16.77 -1.92 2.96
C HIS A 98 -16.14 -2.88 1.94
N ILE A 99 -14.90 -3.34 2.19
CA ILE A 99 -14.19 -4.30 1.34
C ILE A 99 -14.14 -5.63 2.08
N GLU A 100 -14.83 -6.64 1.52
CA GLU A 100 -15.01 -7.95 2.16
C GLU A 100 -13.67 -8.66 2.43
N ASP A 101 -12.83 -8.77 1.40
CA ASP A 101 -11.49 -9.36 1.51
C ASP A 101 -10.43 -8.25 1.54
N TYR A 102 -10.31 -7.55 2.67
CA TYR A 102 -9.30 -6.50 2.88
C TYR A 102 -8.16 -6.99 3.78
N ARG A 103 -6.91 -6.81 3.30
CA ARG A 103 -5.67 -7.13 4.03
C ARG A 103 -4.82 -5.88 4.17
N GLU A 104 -4.59 -5.45 5.39
CA GLU A 104 -3.75 -4.29 5.72
C GLU A 104 -2.33 -4.73 6.10
N ILE A 105 -1.35 -4.36 5.26
CA ILE A 105 0.07 -4.66 5.45
C ILE A 105 0.79 -3.36 5.77
N TYR A 106 1.24 -3.23 7.02
CA TYR A 106 2.02 -2.07 7.45
C TYR A 106 3.52 -2.33 7.27
N VAL A 107 4.14 -1.60 6.35
CA VAL A 107 5.59 -1.61 6.12
C VAL A 107 6.22 -0.50 6.94
N LYS A 108 6.85 -0.89 8.04
CA LYS A 108 7.54 -0.01 8.98
C LYS A 108 9.04 0.00 8.68
N ALA A 109 9.65 1.17 8.76
CA ALA A 109 11.10 1.32 8.65
C ALA A 109 11.52 2.45 9.60
N SER A 110 12.66 2.28 10.26
CA SER A 110 13.19 3.28 11.17
C SER A 110 13.46 4.61 10.46
N ARG A 111 13.42 5.72 11.21
CA ARG A 111 13.77 7.04 10.67
C ARG A 111 15.16 7.02 10.05
N GLU A 112 16.13 6.37 10.69
CA GLU A 112 17.49 6.24 10.16
C GLU A 112 17.49 5.59 8.77
N THR A 113 16.77 4.47 8.60
CA THR A 113 16.63 3.81 7.29
C THR A 113 15.96 4.71 6.27
N LEU A 114 14.89 5.43 6.63
CA LEU A 114 14.18 6.31 5.71
C LEU A 114 15.07 7.45 5.20
N TYR A 115 15.82 8.09 6.10
CA TYR A 115 16.79 9.14 5.77
C TYR A 115 17.98 8.60 4.97
N ARG A 116 18.47 7.39 5.28
CA ARG A 116 19.55 6.74 4.53
C ARG A 116 19.11 6.40 3.10
N ARG A 117 17.88 5.92 2.92
CA ARG A 117 17.35 5.54 1.61
C ARG A 117 17.00 6.75 0.74
N ASP A 118 16.41 7.79 1.33
CA ASP A 118 15.91 9.04 0.74
C ASP A 118 15.71 9.06 -0.79
N GLN A 119 15.02 8.04 -1.32
CA GLN A 119 14.97 7.77 -2.77
C GLN A 119 14.31 8.88 -3.57
N LYS A 120 13.55 9.74 -2.89
CA LYS A 120 12.79 10.86 -3.47
C LYS A 120 13.36 12.22 -3.05
N GLY A 121 14.48 12.24 -2.31
CA GLY A 121 15.06 13.46 -1.74
C GLY A 121 14.15 14.17 -0.74
N LEU A 122 13.09 13.52 -0.24
CA LEU A 122 12.07 14.17 0.59
C LEU A 122 12.60 14.50 2.00
N TYR A 123 13.51 13.69 2.52
CA TYR A 123 14.00 13.83 3.89
C TYR A 123 15.14 14.85 4.00
N THR A 124 15.93 15.01 2.94
CA THR A 124 17.10 15.91 2.93
C THR A 124 16.86 17.25 2.24
N SER A 125 15.87 17.37 1.35
CA SER A 125 15.65 18.58 0.53
C SER A 125 15.02 19.77 1.28
N GLY A 126 14.56 19.58 2.52
CA GLY A 126 13.75 20.60 3.21
C GLY A 126 12.36 20.79 2.59
N THR A 127 11.88 19.82 1.81
CA THR A 127 10.51 19.79 1.28
C THR A 127 9.52 19.83 2.44
N LYS A 128 8.55 20.76 2.39
CA LYS A 128 7.46 20.84 3.36
C LYS A 128 6.34 19.86 3.02
N ASN A 129 5.51 19.53 4.02
CA ASN A 129 4.36 18.64 3.90
C ASN A 129 4.75 17.17 3.64
N VAL A 130 5.86 16.72 4.22
CA VAL A 130 6.31 15.32 4.19
C VAL A 130 5.64 14.55 5.34
N VAL A 131 4.95 13.47 5.01
CA VAL A 131 4.29 12.60 6.01
C VAL A 131 5.36 11.93 6.87
N GLY A 132 5.20 11.97 8.19
CA GLY A 132 6.18 11.50 9.18
C GLY A 132 7.31 12.49 9.50
N VAL A 133 7.30 13.67 8.87
CA VAL A 133 8.24 14.78 9.17
C VAL A 133 7.45 16.03 9.57
N ASP A 134 6.67 16.60 8.65
CA ASP A 134 5.85 17.79 8.90
C ASP A 134 4.39 17.45 9.18
N ILE A 135 3.90 16.37 8.56
CA ILE A 135 2.52 15.91 8.69
C ILE A 135 2.51 14.64 9.53
N LEU A 136 1.75 14.64 10.62
CA LEU A 136 1.54 13.46 11.46
C LEU A 136 0.90 12.34 10.63
N CYS A 137 1.39 11.12 10.80
CA CYS A 137 0.76 9.93 10.26
C CYS A 137 0.02 9.17 11.36
N GLU A 138 -1.13 8.64 11.01
CA GLU A 138 -1.90 7.77 11.89
C GLU A 138 -1.49 6.33 11.57
N GLU A 139 -0.39 5.88 12.19
CA GLU A 139 0.13 4.51 12.00
C GLU A 139 -0.96 3.48 12.29
N PRO A 140 -1.04 2.37 11.54
CA PRO A 140 -1.99 1.30 11.83
C PRO A 140 -1.80 0.69 13.23
N GLU A 141 -2.85 0.76 14.06
CA GLU A 141 -2.85 0.14 15.39
C GLU A 141 -3.07 -1.38 15.32
N HIS A 142 -3.90 -1.83 14.36
CA HIS A 142 -4.27 -3.24 14.18
C HIS A 142 -4.21 -3.67 12.71
N PRO A 143 -3.03 -3.58 12.05
CA PRO A 143 -2.86 -4.11 10.71
C PRO A 143 -2.90 -5.65 10.74
N ASP A 144 -3.26 -6.27 9.62
CA ASP A 144 -3.24 -7.72 9.47
C ASP A 144 -1.80 -8.27 9.52
N VAL A 145 -0.82 -7.51 9.01
CA VAL A 145 0.61 -7.85 9.08
C VAL A 145 1.45 -6.58 9.29
N VAL A 146 2.46 -6.65 10.15
CA VAL A 146 3.53 -5.65 10.26
C VAL A 146 4.82 -6.23 9.68
N ILE A 147 5.48 -5.45 8.82
CA ILE A 147 6.79 -5.76 8.24
C ILE A 147 7.78 -4.70 8.69
N GLU A 148 8.74 -5.08 9.51
CA GLU A 148 9.91 -4.26 9.83
C GLU A 148 10.92 -4.37 8.68
N ASN A 149 11.22 -3.26 8.00
CA ASN A 149 12.00 -3.24 6.76
C ASN A 149 13.17 -2.24 6.82
N ASP A 150 14.11 -2.48 7.73
CA ASP A 150 15.40 -1.78 7.78
C ASP A 150 16.49 -2.42 6.92
N GLY A 151 16.17 -3.51 6.22
CA GLY A 151 17.08 -4.25 5.35
C GLY A 151 17.61 -5.55 5.95
N GLN A 152 16.95 -6.08 6.98
CA GLN A 152 17.30 -7.34 7.63
C GLN A 152 17.02 -8.56 6.74
N GLU A 153 16.03 -8.47 5.85
CA GLU A 153 15.61 -9.54 4.95
C GLU A 153 15.35 -9.01 3.53
N PRO A 154 15.62 -9.81 2.48
CA PRO A 154 15.33 -9.42 1.10
C PRO A 154 13.82 -9.44 0.83
N PRO A 155 13.31 -8.61 -0.10
CA PRO A 155 11.88 -8.52 -0.42
C PRO A 155 11.22 -9.87 -0.75
N GLU A 156 11.96 -10.76 -1.40
CA GLU A 156 11.48 -12.09 -1.80
C GLU A 156 11.11 -12.94 -0.58
N LYS A 157 11.88 -12.84 0.51
CA LYS A 157 11.62 -13.58 1.75
C LYS A 157 10.43 -13.02 2.53
N ILE A 158 10.28 -11.70 2.50
CA ILE A 158 9.09 -11.03 3.02
C ILE A 158 7.85 -11.53 2.27
N VAL A 159 7.92 -11.60 0.94
CA VAL A 159 6.80 -12.04 0.11
C VAL A 159 6.51 -13.53 0.29
N ASP A 160 7.52 -14.40 0.44
CA ASP A 160 7.33 -15.82 0.79
C ASP A 160 6.39 -15.95 2.00
N ARG A 161 6.67 -15.19 3.07
CA ARG A 161 5.88 -15.18 4.31
C ARG A 161 4.47 -14.61 4.11
N LEU A 162 4.32 -13.54 3.32
CA LEU A 162 3.01 -12.97 3.02
C LEU A 162 2.13 -13.96 2.23
N GLU A 163 2.72 -14.71 1.29
CA GLU A 163 2.00 -15.74 0.55
C GLU A 163 1.55 -16.89 1.45
N GLU A 164 2.35 -17.27 2.44
CA GLU A 164 1.95 -18.25 3.46
C GLU A 164 0.81 -17.73 4.36
N ILE A 165 0.96 -16.52 4.91
CA ILE A 165 -0.02 -15.89 5.82
C ILE A 165 -1.39 -15.75 5.13
N PHE A 166 -1.40 -15.34 3.86
CA PHE A 166 -2.64 -15.12 3.11
C PHE A 166 -3.10 -16.33 2.29
N GLY A 167 -2.38 -17.46 2.36
CA GLY A 167 -2.76 -18.69 1.67
C GLY A 167 -2.70 -18.59 0.13
N LEU A 168 -1.74 -17.84 -0.42
CA LEU A 168 -1.60 -17.56 -1.86
C LEU A 168 -0.78 -18.61 -2.62
N CYS A 169 -0.20 -19.57 -1.90
CA CYS A 169 0.65 -20.62 -2.47
C CYS A 169 -0.11 -21.77 -3.16
N GLY A 170 -1.44 -21.66 -3.36
CA GLY A 170 -2.24 -22.66 -4.08
C GLY A 170 -2.80 -22.09 -5.38
N GLY A 171 -2.18 -22.42 -6.52
CA GLY A 171 -2.61 -21.93 -7.83
C GLY A 171 -1.88 -22.60 -9.00
N GLY A 172 -1.66 -23.91 -8.91
CA GLY A 172 -1.42 -24.75 -10.07
C GLY A 172 -2.71 -25.51 -10.38
N THR A 173 -3.07 -25.54 -11.66
CA THR A 173 -4.15 -26.31 -12.29
C THR A 173 -5.60 -25.92 -11.95
N ALA A 174 -6.21 -25.19 -12.89
CA ALA A 174 -7.47 -25.60 -13.50
C ALA A 174 -7.26 -25.65 -15.01
#